data_AF-A0A2K9CG41-F1
#
_entry.id   AF-A0A2K9CG41-F1
#
_cell.length_a   1.000
_cell.length_b   1.000
_cell.length_c   1.000
_cell.angle_alpha   90.00
_cell.angle_beta   90.00
_cell.angle_gamma   90.00
#
_symmetry.space_group_name_H-M   'P 1'
#
loop_
_entity.id
_entity.type
_entity.pdbx_description
1 polymer ?
#
loop_
_entity_poly.entity_id
_entity_poly.type
_entity_poly.pdbx_seq_one_letter_code
_entity_poly.pdbx_strand_id
1 'polypeptide(L)'
;MLPRLEEKELARLEDLLITYGNDFSVLNLAELNGFFTALASSPVKVNPEQWLPAVSGGKVPKFKRPAHEEAYTALMLRYCNDVAAELAEQLDDFEPLFEESEGEEGVAIILEEWCFGYMRGTQVAQWGELPPEQDALLKAISLHGLEDNFELLDSMSFDELQACVPLVIDAARGLYRYQRQHRH
;
A
#
# COMPACT_ATOMS: atom_id res chain seq x y z
N MET A 1 -17.38 5.84 14.11
CA MET A 1 -16.04 5.63 13.52
C MET A 1 -15.03 6.35 14.40
N LEU A 2 -13.85 5.77 14.64
CA LEU A 2 -12.76 6.52 15.30
C LEU A 2 -12.30 7.65 14.36
N PRO A 3 -11.75 8.76 14.88
CA PRO A 3 -11.18 9.79 14.02
C PRO A 3 -9.98 9.24 13.23
N ARG A 4 -9.81 9.71 11.99
CA ARG A 4 -8.62 9.45 11.17
C ARG A 4 -7.35 9.78 11.93
N LEU A 5 -6.27 9.09 11.63
CA LEU A 5 -4.95 9.39 12.18
C LEU A 5 -4.54 10.83 11.85
N GLU A 6 -4.06 11.54 12.88
CA GLU A 6 -3.45 12.86 12.71
C GLU A 6 -2.00 12.72 12.24
N GLU A 7 -1.42 13.79 11.67
CA GLU A 7 -0.02 13.83 11.21
C GLU A 7 0.98 13.35 12.28
N LYS A 8 0.79 13.76 13.53
CA LYS A 8 1.65 13.32 14.65
C LYS A 8 1.56 11.82 14.93
N GLU A 9 0.42 11.21 14.63
CA GLU A 9 0.19 9.77 14.81
C GLU A 9 0.77 8.98 13.64
N LEU A 10 0.66 9.52 12.42
CA LEU A 10 1.34 8.98 11.23
C LEU A 10 2.86 9.04 11.37
N ALA A 11 3.42 10.19 11.77
CA ALA A 11 4.86 10.33 12.05
C ALA A 11 5.33 9.36 13.15
N ARG A 12 4.51 9.15 14.18
CA ARG A 12 4.82 8.13 15.19
C ARG A 12 4.77 6.70 14.63
N LEU A 13 3.85 6.41 13.70
CA LEU A 13 3.78 5.11 13.04
C LEU A 13 5.03 4.90 12.17
N GLU A 14 5.42 5.89 11.37
CA GLU A 14 6.66 5.93 10.58
C GLU A 14 7.88 5.62 11.46
N ASP A 15 8.05 6.33 12.58
CA ASP A 15 9.15 6.09 13.53
C ASP A 15 9.19 4.64 14.03
N LEU A 16 8.02 4.04 14.27
CA LEU A 16 7.92 2.67 14.73
C LEU A 16 8.22 1.66 13.60
N LEU A 17 7.78 1.93 12.36
CA LEU A 17 8.15 1.13 11.18
C LEU A 17 9.66 1.11 11.03
N ILE A 18 10.33 2.26 11.07
CA ILE A 18 11.79 2.37 10.99
C ILE A 18 12.47 1.67 12.16
N THR A 19 11.99 1.89 13.39
CA THR A 19 12.64 1.34 14.59
C THR A 19 12.58 -0.19 14.67
N TYR A 20 11.51 -0.80 14.16
CA TYR A 20 11.21 -2.22 14.31
C TYR A 20 11.22 -3.00 12.99
N GLY A 21 11.46 -2.31 11.88
CA GLY A 21 11.57 -2.88 10.55
C GLY A 21 12.81 -3.74 10.35
N ASN A 22 12.82 -4.45 9.24
CA ASN A 22 13.92 -5.26 8.74
C ASN A 22 13.83 -5.32 7.21
N ASP A 23 14.81 -5.95 6.56
CA ASP A 23 14.89 -6.04 5.09
C ASP A 23 13.64 -6.64 4.42
N PHE A 24 12.77 -7.33 5.18
CA PHE A 24 11.54 -7.92 4.69
C PHE A 24 10.28 -7.21 5.18
N SER A 25 10.33 -6.20 6.05
CA SER A 25 9.15 -5.44 6.44
C SER A 25 8.74 -4.45 5.35
N VAL A 26 7.57 -3.83 5.49
CA VAL A 26 7.29 -2.61 4.74
C VAL A 26 8.30 -1.52 5.13
N LEU A 27 8.67 -0.68 4.17
CA LEU A 27 9.71 0.32 4.30
C LEU A 27 9.23 1.58 5.03
N ASN A 28 8.08 2.12 4.60
CA ASN A 28 7.54 3.40 5.06
C ASN A 28 6.00 3.43 4.98
N LEU A 29 5.42 4.61 5.23
CA LEU A 29 3.97 4.81 5.11
C LEU A 29 3.43 4.64 3.69
N ALA A 30 4.18 4.95 2.63
CA ALA A 30 3.74 4.76 1.24
C ALA A 30 3.54 3.27 0.92
N GLU A 31 4.52 2.41 1.22
CA GLU A 31 4.37 0.96 1.07
C GLU A 31 3.23 0.42 1.94
N LEU A 32 3.13 0.89 3.19
CA LEU A 32 2.06 0.47 4.08
C LEU A 32 0.67 0.89 3.55
N ASN A 33 0.55 2.09 2.97
CA ASN A 33 -0.69 2.57 2.35
C ASN A 33 -1.10 1.69 1.17
N GLY A 34 -0.16 1.33 0.29
CA GLY A 34 -0.42 0.43 -0.83
C GLY A 34 -0.87 -0.94 -0.35
N PHE A 35 -0.22 -1.48 0.67
CA PHE A 35 -0.61 -2.73 1.30
C PHE A 35 -2.04 -2.70 1.84
N PHE A 36 -2.40 -1.66 2.59
CA PHE A 36 -3.76 -1.52 3.12
C PHE A 36 -4.79 -1.24 2.04
N THR A 37 -4.42 -0.55 0.96
CA THR A 37 -5.30 -0.36 -0.20
C THR A 37 -5.62 -1.70 -0.86
N ALA A 38 -4.64 -2.59 -1.03
CA ALA A 38 -4.85 -3.93 -1.56
C ALA A 38 -5.73 -4.79 -0.65
N LEU A 39 -5.51 -4.75 0.68
CA LEU A 39 -6.37 -5.45 1.63
C LEU A 39 -7.81 -4.92 1.60
N ALA A 40 -7.97 -3.59 1.58
CA ALA A 40 -9.27 -2.94 1.46
C ALA A 40 -9.94 -3.24 0.12
N SER A 41 -9.18 -3.54 -0.93
CA SER A 41 -9.65 -3.95 -2.26
C SER A 41 -9.83 -5.46 -2.39
N SER A 42 -9.52 -6.26 -1.36
CA SER A 42 -9.55 -7.72 -1.46
C SER A 42 -10.98 -8.28 -1.61
N PRO A 43 -11.18 -9.39 -2.36
CA PRO A 43 -12.47 -10.08 -2.41
C PRO A 43 -12.84 -10.72 -1.06
N VAL A 44 -11.83 -11.05 -0.24
CA VAL A 44 -11.99 -11.68 1.08
C VAL A 44 -11.44 -10.78 2.18
N LYS A 45 -12.09 -10.82 3.35
CA LYS A 45 -11.59 -10.13 4.53
C LYS A 45 -10.33 -10.83 5.04
N VAL A 46 -9.21 -10.10 5.12
CA VAL A 46 -7.96 -10.57 5.71
C VAL A 46 -7.87 -10.08 7.15
N ASN A 47 -7.68 -11.01 8.10
CA ASN A 47 -7.64 -10.66 9.51
C ASN A 47 -6.25 -10.14 9.91
N PRO A 48 -6.15 -9.26 10.94
CA PRO A 48 -4.87 -8.74 11.42
C PRO A 48 -3.82 -9.79 11.74
N GLU A 49 -4.22 -10.94 12.28
CA GLU A 49 -3.30 -12.04 12.58
C GLU A 49 -2.57 -12.59 11.34
N GLN A 50 -3.14 -12.42 10.15
CA GLN A 50 -2.54 -12.84 8.89
C GLN A 50 -1.64 -11.76 8.32
N TRP A 51 -2.08 -10.50 8.35
CA TRP A 51 -1.35 -9.43 7.67
C TRP A 51 -0.31 -8.72 8.53
N LEU A 52 -0.47 -8.66 9.86
CA LEU A 52 0.51 -8.02 10.77
C LEU A 52 1.90 -8.67 10.66
N PRO A 53 2.04 -10.01 10.69
CA PRO A 53 3.35 -10.64 10.46
C PRO A 53 3.92 -10.31 9.07
N ALA A 54 3.08 -10.27 8.04
CA ALA A 54 3.51 -10.09 6.65
C ALA A 54 4.09 -8.67 6.39
N VAL A 55 3.47 -7.64 6.94
CA VAL A 55 4.00 -6.26 6.87
C VAL A 55 5.22 -6.05 7.76
N SER A 56 5.42 -6.89 8.78
CA SER A 56 6.59 -6.84 9.67
C SER A 56 7.75 -7.76 9.26
N GLY A 57 7.71 -8.36 8.06
CA GLY A 57 8.78 -9.24 7.58
C GLY A 57 8.66 -10.71 8.02
N GLY A 58 7.42 -11.22 8.03
CA GLY A 58 7.07 -12.62 8.30
C GLY A 58 6.80 -12.95 9.77
N LYS A 59 7.07 -12.03 10.70
CA LYS A 59 6.77 -12.17 12.13
C LYS A 59 6.58 -10.81 12.79
N VAL A 60 5.77 -10.77 13.84
CA VAL A 60 5.62 -9.56 14.66
C VAL A 60 6.98 -9.17 15.26
N PRO A 61 7.35 -7.88 15.27
CA PRO A 61 8.65 -7.44 15.79
C PRO A 61 8.82 -7.75 17.29
N LYS A 62 10.08 -7.89 17.71
CA LYS A 62 10.40 -7.96 19.15
C LYS A 62 10.46 -6.54 19.72
N PHE A 63 9.35 -6.10 20.31
CA PHE A 63 9.27 -4.76 20.88
C PHE A 63 10.18 -4.60 22.11
N LYS A 64 10.83 -3.43 22.21
CA LYS A 64 11.70 -3.11 23.36
C LYS A 64 10.90 -2.93 24.64
N ARG A 65 9.62 -2.55 24.53
CA ARG A 65 8.70 -2.26 25.64
C ARG A 65 7.26 -2.56 25.22
N PRO A 66 6.39 -3.02 26.14
CA PRO A 66 4.96 -3.28 25.83
C PRO A 66 4.21 -2.06 25.26
N ALA A 67 4.53 -0.84 25.71
CA ALA A 67 3.91 0.37 25.20
C ALA A 67 4.20 0.64 23.70
N HIS A 68 5.30 0.14 23.16
CA HIS A 68 5.60 0.27 21.74
C HIS A 68 4.78 -0.73 20.92
N GLU A 69 4.61 -1.95 21.42
CA GLU A 69 3.78 -2.98 20.80
C GLU A 69 2.32 -2.53 20.72
N GLU A 70 1.79 -2.01 21.82
CA GLU A 70 0.43 -1.49 21.91
C GLU A 70 0.24 -0.32 20.93
N ALA A 71 1.18 0.63 20.90
CA ALA A 71 1.11 1.76 19.98
C ALA A 71 1.23 1.34 18.51
N TYR A 72 2.18 0.48 18.17
CA TYR A 72 2.37 -0.04 16.82
C TYR A 72 1.11 -0.72 16.31
N THR A 73 0.59 -1.67 17.09
CA THR A 73 -0.60 -2.44 16.71
C THR A 73 -1.83 -1.55 16.58
N ALA A 74 -2.05 -0.65 17.55
CA ALA A 74 -3.20 0.26 17.51
C ALA A 74 -3.16 1.23 16.32
N LEU A 75 -1.98 1.78 16.00
CA LEU A 75 -1.80 2.68 14.86
C LEU A 75 -1.96 1.94 13.52
N MET A 76 -1.38 0.74 13.36
CA MET A 76 -1.55 -0.09 12.17
C MET A 76 -3.02 -0.43 11.91
N LEU A 77 -3.75 -0.86 12.95
CA LEU A 77 -5.18 -1.18 12.84
C LEU A 77 -6.02 0.04 12.50
N ARG A 78 -5.75 1.19 13.11
CA ARG A 78 -6.45 2.43 12.78
C ARG A 78 -6.15 2.89 11.36
N TYR A 79 -4.89 2.87 10.93
CA TYR A 79 -4.52 3.27 9.58
C TYR A 79 -5.16 2.38 8.51
N CYS A 80 -5.15 1.06 8.73
CA CYS A 80 -5.86 0.11 7.87
C CYS A 80 -7.35 0.44 7.74
N ASN A 81 -8.01 0.81 8.83
CA ASN A 81 -9.42 1.21 8.81
C ASN A 81 -9.63 2.56 8.13
N ASP A 82 -8.73 3.51 8.32
CA ASP A 82 -8.80 4.84 7.68
C ASP A 82 -8.72 4.72 6.15
N VAL A 83 -7.74 3.95 5.64
CA VAL A 83 -7.59 3.67 4.20
C VAL A 83 -8.82 2.95 3.65
N ALA A 84 -9.34 1.95 4.37
CA ALA A 84 -10.54 1.23 3.95
C ALA A 84 -11.79 2.13 3.93
N ALA A 85 -11.94 3.02 4.91
CA ALA A 85 -13.05 3.97 4.99
C ALA A 85 -12.97 5.00 3.86
N GLU A 86 -11.77 5.51 3.56
CA GLU A 86 -11.54 6.45 2.46
C GLU A 86 -11.93 5.85 1.10
N LEU A 87 -11.48 4.63 0.80
CA LEU A 87 -11.89 3.92 -0.41
C LEU A 87 -13.42 3.67 -0.46
N ALA A 88 -14.05 3.39 0.69
CA ALA A 88 -15.48 3.12 0.75
C ALA A 88 -16.34 4.38 0.53
N GLU A 89 -15.94 5.51 1.10
CA GLU A 89 -16.74 6.72 1.20
C GLU A 89 -16.35 7.79 0.17
N GLN A 90 -15.09 7.81 -0.28
CA GLN A 90 -14.48 8.87 -1.07
C GLN A 90 -13.68 8.33 -2.27
N LEU A 91 -14.14 7.22 -2.86
CA LEU A 91 -13.41 6.51 -3.93
C LEU A 91 -12.96 7.40 -5.10
N ASP A 92 -13.82 8.33 -5.53
CA ASP A 92 -13.54 9.16 -6.70
C ASP A 92 -12.47 10.24 -6.40
N ASP A 93 -12.28 10.57 -5.12
CA ASP A 93 -11.27 11.51 -4.61
C ASP A 93 -10.06 10.81 -3.98
N PHE A 94 -10.06 9.47 -3.88
CA PHE A 94 -8.99 8.72 -3.24
C PHE A 94 -7.67 8.88 -4.00
N GLU A 95 -6.62 9.32 -3.32
CA GLU A 95 -5.26 9.38 -3.86
C GLU A 95 -4.34 8.46 -3.04
N PRO A 96 -3.56 7.58 -3.69
CA PRO A 96 -2.48 6.85 -3.05
C PRO A 96 -1.50 7.77 -2.32
N LEU A 97 -0.98 7.32 -1.17
CA LEU A 97 0.16 8.00 -0.54
C LEU A 97 1.44 7.57 -1.27
N PHE A 98 1.94 8.44 -2.15
CA PHE A 98 3.23 8.26 -2.81
C PHE A 98 4.32 9.07 -2.10
N GLU A 99 5.56 8.59 -2.17
CA GLU A 99 6.73 9.41 -1.83
C GLU A 99 7.08 10.34 -2.99
N GLU A 100 7.77 11.41 -2.66
CA GLU A 100 8.29 12.39 -3.63
C GLU A 100 9.81 12.50 -3.49
N SER A 101 10.50 12.64 -4.63
CA SER A 101 11.94 12.91 -4.66
C SER A 101 12.23 14.16 -5.47
N GLU A 102 13.07 15.05 -4.94
CA GLU A 102 13.59 16.20 -5.69
C GLU A 102 14.81 15.78 -6.52
N GLY A 103 14.78 16.04 -7.83
CA GLY A 103 15.88 15.77 -8.76
C GLY A 103 16.15 16.94 -9.72
N GLU A 104 17.12 16.76 -10.62
CA GLU A 104 17.48 17.79 -11.61
C GLU A 104 16.32 18.11 -12.59
N GLU A 105 15.46 17.13 -12.84
CA GLU A 105 14.31 17.23 -13.75
C GLU A 105 13.03 17.77 -13.05
N GLY A 106 13.06 17.94 -11.73
CA GLY A 106 11.94 18.42 -10.92
C GLY A 106 11.57 17.46 -9.78
N VAL A 107 10.36 17.63 -9.24
CA VAL A 107 9.80 16.70 -8.24
C VAL A 107 9.27 15.47 -8.97
N ALA A 108 9.74 14.29 -8.57
CA ALA A 108 9.32 12.99 -9.09
C ALA A 108 8.41 12.30 -8.08
N ILE A 109 7.28 11.76 -8.55
CA ILE A 109 6.49 10.81 -7.77
C ILE A 109 7.15 9.43 -7.83
N ILE A 110 7.36 8.81 -6.67
CA ILE A 110 7.90 7.46 -6.53
C ILE A 110 6.74 6.47 -6.39
N LEU A 111 6.55 5.63 -7.42
CA LEU A 111 5.43 4.68 -7.47
C LEU A 111 5.76 3.35 -6.80
N GLU A 112 7.05 3.00 -6.79
CA GLU A 112 7.58 1.68 -6.48
C GLU A 112 7.13 1.22 -5.10
N GLU A 113 7.37 2.02 -4.07
CA GLU A 113 7.09 1.63 -2.69
C GLU A 113 5.61 1.32 -2.46
N TRP A 114 4.73 2.21 -2.91
CA TRP A 114 3.28 1.98 -2.84
C TRP A 114 2.88 0.73 -3.62
N CYS A 115 3.41 0.56 -4.84
CA CYS A 115 3.09 -0.58 -5.69
C CYS A 115 3.60 -1.91 -5.11
N PHE A 116 4.79 -1.92 -4.51
CA PHE A 116 5.32 -3.08 -3.77
C PHE A 116 4.40 -3.46 -2.62
N GLY A 117 3.96 -2.46 -1.86
CA GLY A 117 2.98 -2.62 -0.79
C GLY A 117 1.70 -3.27 -1.29
N TYR A 118 1.14 -2.73 -2.37
CA TYR A 118 -0.07 -3.26 -2.99
C TYR A 118 0.09 -4.72 -3.42
N MET A 119 1.18 -5.06 -4.12
CA MET A 119 1.47 -6.42 -4.57
C MET A 119 1.70 -7.39 -3.40
N ARG A 120 2.34 -6.94 -2.32
CA ARG A 120 2.44 -7.71 -1.08
C ARG A 120 1.04 -7.98 -0.49
N GLY A 121 0.17 -6.98 -0.51
CA GLY A 121 -1.21 -7.09 -0.03
C GLY A 121 -2.05 -8.09 -0.83
N THR A 122 -1.92 -8.11 -2.16
CA THR A 122 -2.64 -9.08 -3.01
C THR A 122 -2.18 -10.52 -2.74
N GLN A 123 -0.87 -10.72 -2.50
CA GLN A 123 -0.32 -12.03 -2.12
C GLN A 123 -0.84 -12.52 -0.76
N VAL A 124 -0.82 -11.65 0.26
CA VAL A 124 -1.32 -11.98 1.61
C VAL A 124 -2.82 -12.29 1.57
N ALA A 125 -3.57 -11.54 0.76
CA ALA A 125 -4.99 -11.75 0.54
C ALA A 125 -5.32 -12.93 -0.40
N GLN A 126 -4.31 -13.57 -0.99
CA GLN A 126 -4.44 -14.70 -1.92
C GLN A 126 -5.40 -14.39 -3.08
N TRP A 127 -5.18 -13.26 -3.75
CA TRP A 127 -5.99 -12.87 -4.91
C TRP A 127 -5.96 -13.97 -5.98
N GLY A 128 -7.14 -14.34 -6.47
CA GLY A 128 -7.28 -15.24 -7.60
C GLY A 128 -7.14 -14.51 -8.95
N GLU A 129 -7.38 -15.25 -10.02
CA GLU A 129 -7.41 -14.69 -11.37
C GLU A 129 -8.48 -13.59 -11.49
N LEU A 130 -8.10 -12.47 -12.11
CA LEU A 130 -8.98 -11.35 -12.40
C LEU A 130 -9.49 -11.44 -13.85
N PRO A 131 -10.69 -10.90 -14.16
CA PRO A 131 -11.09 -10.72 -15.54
C PRO A 131 -10.13 -9.80 -16.29
N PRO A 132 -10.07 -9.87 -17.64
CA PRO A 132 -9.05 -9.18 -18.44
C PRO A 132 -8.94 -7.66 -18.19
N GLU A 133 -10.06 -6.99 -17.92
CA GLU A 133 -10.07 -5.55 -17.64
C GLU A 133 -9.38 -5.23 -16.31
N GLN A 134 -9.70 -5.98 -15.25
CA GLN A 134 -9.10 -5.78 -13.92
C GLN A 134 -7.67 -6.32 -13.86
N ASP A 135 -7.35 -7.37 -14.61
CA ASP A 135 -5.98 -7.85 -14.78
C ASP A 135 -5.09 -6.77 -15.40
N ALA A 136 -5.59 -6.01 -16.38
CA ALA A 136 -4.87 -4.86 -16.94
C ALA A 136 -4.63 -3.74 -15.90
N LEU A 137 -5.60 -3.49 -15.02
CA LEU A 137 -5.41 -2.55 -13.90
C LEU A 137 -4.35 -3.05 -12.91
N LEU A 138 -4.41 -4.33 -12.53
CA LEU A 138 -3.40 -4.91 -11.64
C LEU A 138 -2.01 -4.87 -12.28
N LYS A 139 -1.90 -5.05 -13.60
CA LYS A 139 -0.64 -4.92 -14.35
C LYS A 139 -0.04 -3.53 -14.29
N ALA A 140 -0.86 -2.48 -14.30
CA ALA A 140 -0.36 -1.11 -14.13
C ALA A 140 0.32 -0.92 -12.77
N ILE A 141 -0.24 -1.53 -11.71
CA ILE A 141 0.37 -1.51 -10.37
C ILE A 141 1.60 -2.44 -10.33
N SER A 142 1.49 -3.66 -10.83
CA SER A 142 2.56 -4.65 -10.74
C SER A 142 3.79 -4.29 -11.56
N LEU A 143 3.65 -3.41 -12.57
CA LEU A 143 4.77 -2.84 -13.31
C LEU A 143 5.81 -2.22 -12.36
N HIS A 144 5.36 -1.46 -11.36
CA HIS A 144 6.22 -0.81 -10.37
C HIS A 144 6.36 -1.58 -9.05
N GLY A 145 5.57 -2.65 -8.86
CA GLY A 145 5.50 -3.41 -7.60
C GLY A 145 6.19 -4.78 -7.61
N LEU A 146 6.97 -5.11 -8.65
CA LEU A 146 7.67 -6.39 -8.80
C LEU A 146 9.10 -6.18 -9.28
N GLU A 147 10.05 -6.85 -8.61
CA GLU A 147 11.48 -6.76 -8.93
C GLU A 147 11.81 -7.21 -10.36
N ASP A 148 11.02 -8.14 -10.93
CA ASP A 148 11.17 -8.62 -12.30
C ASP A 148 11.08 -7.51 -13.36
N ASN A 149 10.50 -6.35 -13.01
CA ASN A 149 10.35 -5.21 -13.91
C ASN A 149 11.45 -4.15 -13.77
N PHE A 150 12.41 -4.31 -12.86
CA PHE A 150 13.44 -3.29 -12.61
C PHE A 150 14.25 -2.93 -13.86
N GLU A 151 14.68 -3.93 -14.66
CA GLU A 151 15.41 -3.66 -15.90
C GLU A 151 14.59 -2.85 -16.91
N LEU A 152 13.27 -3.04 -16.94
CA LEU A 152 12.38 -2.28 -17.80
C LEU A 152 12.26 -0.84 -17.29
N LEU A 153 12.00 -0.65 -15.99
CA LEU A 153 11.87 0.67 -15.36
C LEU A 153 13.16 1.50 -15.51
N ASP A 154 14.33 0.88 -15.33
CA ASP A 154 15.64 1.51 -15.52
C ASP A 154 15.87 2.01 -16.95
N SER A 155 15.13 1.47 -17.93
CA SER A 155 15.20 1.88 -19.34
C SER A 155 14.20 2.97 -19.71
N MET A 156 13.22 3.26 -18.85
CA MET A 156 12.20 4.28 -19.09
C MET A 156 12.74 5.67 -18.76
N SER A 157 12.28 6.66 -19.52
CA SER A 157 12.54 8.07 -19.23
C SER A 157 11.72 8.58 -18.06
N PHE A 158 12.15 9.71 -17.48
CA PHE A 158 11.39 10.42 -16.45
C PHE A 158 9.93 10.67 -16.86
N ASP A 159 9.70 11.21 -18.07
CA ASP A 159 8.36 11.51 -18.57
C ASP A 159 7.49 10.24 -18.71
N GLU A 160 8.08 9.11 -19.13
CA GLU A 160 7.39 7.83 -19.22
C GLU A 160 6.99 7.28 -17.85
N LEU A 161 7.89 7.38 -16.86
CA LEU A 161 7.61 6.99 -15.48
C LEU A 161 6.52 7.86 -14.86
N GLN A 162 6.61 9.18 -15.02
CA GLN A 162 5.61 10.11 -14.47
C GLN A 162 4.25 9.98 -15.18
N ALA A 163 4.22 9.58 -16.45
CA ALA A 163 2.98 9.26 -17.16
C ALA A 163 2.25 8.03 -16.60
N CYS A 164 2.93 7.16 -15.83
CA CYS A 164 2.31 6.01 -15.17
C CYS A 164 1.51 6.40 -13.91
N VAL A 165 1.78 7.55 -13.29
CA VAL A 165 1.11 7.99 -12.04
C VAL A 165 -0.42 7.95 -12.14
N PRO A 166 -1.08 8.61 -13.12
CA PRO A 166 -2.54 8.55 -13.23
C PRO A 166 -3.06 7.13 -13.50
N LEU A 167 -2.28 6.26 -14.16
CA LEU A 167 -2.67 4.88 -14.44
C LEU A 167 -2.73 4.05 -13.15
N VAL A 168 -1.79 4.25 -12.23
CA VAL A 168 -1.78 3.58 -10.92
C VAL A 168 -2.95 4.05 -10.05
N ILE A 169 -3.25 5.36 -10.05
CA ILE A 169 -4.40 5.94 -9.35
C ILE A 169 -5.72 5.32 -9.86
N ASP A 170 -5.90 5.31 -11.18
CA ASP A 170 -7.10 4.74 -11.81
C ASP A 170 -7.21 3.23 -11.57
N ALA A 171 -6.07 2.51 -11.57
CA ALA A 171 -6.01 1.10 -11.26
C ALA A 171 -6.46 0.79 -9.83
N ALA A 172 -5.94 1.53 -8.84
CA ALA A 172 -6.32 1.36 -7.44
C ALA A 172 -7.83 1.54 -7.25
N ARG A 173 -8.39 2.63 -7.81
CA ARG A 173 -9.82 2.94 -7.75
C ARG A 173 -10.66 1.88 -8.49
N GLY A 174 -10.23 1.46 -9.68
CA GLY A 174 -10.92 0.50 -10.52
C GLY A 174 -10.98 -0.90 -9.92
N LEU A 175 -9.88 -1.38 -9.34
CA LEU A 175 -9.82 -2.66 -8.64
C LEU A 175 -10.73 -2.68 -7.40
N TYR A 176 -10.68 -1.63 -6.58
CA TYR A 176 -11.61 -1.50 -5.45
C TYR A 176 -13.07 -1.48 -5.91
N ARG A 177 -13.39 -0.70 -6.94
CA ARG A 177 -14.76 -0.59 -7.49
C ARG A 177 -15.28 -1.94 -7.95
N TYR A 178 -14.47 -2.68 -8.70
CA TYR A 178 -14.81 -4.02 -9.16
C TYR A 178 -15.11 -4.94 -7.98
N GLN A 179 -14.20 -5.02 -7.00
CA GLN A 179 -14.36 -5.94 -5.88
C GLN A 179 -15.54 -5.56 -4.99
N ARG A 180 -15.79 -4.27 -4.77
CA ARG A 180 -16.96 -3.79 -4.03
C ARG A 180 -18.29 -4.23 -4.64
N GLN A 181 -18.38 -4.30 -5.97
CA GLN A 181 -19.58 -4.76 -6.68
C GLN A 181 -19.80 -6.27 -6.58
N HIS A 182 -18.75 -7.04 -6.26
CA HIS A 182 -18.77 -8.50 -6.22
C HIS A 182 -18.68 -9.08 -4.79
N ARG A 183 -18.59 -8.24 -3.75
CA ARG A 183 -18.75 -8.68 -2.36
C ARG A 183 -20.22 -8.97 -2.07
N HIS A 184 -20.52 -10.21 -1.71
CA HIS A 184 -21.84 -10.65 -1.25
C HIS A 184 -22.07 -10.35 0.23
#